data_AF-A0A950YPY2-F1
#
_entry.id   AF-A0A950YPY2-F1
#
_cell.length_a   1.000
_cell.length_b   1.000
_cell.length_c   1.000
_cell.angle_alpha   90.00
_cell.angle_beta   90.00
_cell.angle_gamma   90.00
#
_symmetry.space_group_name_H-M   'P 1'
#
loop_
_entity.id
_entity.type
_entity.pdbx_description
1 polymer ?
#
loop_
_entity_poly.entity_id
_entity_poly.type
_entity_poly.pdbx_seq_one_letter_code
_entity_poly.pdbx_strand_id
1 'polypeptide(L)'
;MAKRWTPNEDRELRAFYPGGVPIRKIARSLGRSEDAVSERRRTLRLAPRPRQRPWSRAEDDLIRAAAAARLPAGELSSRLGRSAEQIRRRRRALLGPRVSPRPYTHADDQVIRSSWERDLDVEQIARTLGRSPGSIRLRAQKLGCYEPVRRRRWRAYEDAAVRDGYELGLTCAQIATELSERSPSAVAARAAKLGLASHGRVWTARDDWTLRVLVREGLELERAAQLLARTPEALRARARKLGLMTLRSRRSHQAPRRWSPAEDEQLVLHAGLNPALLAELLNRSPEAISQRLRRLGLRDARERSPHHHVPAHNGLTPGELALVERELRAGGPRRQLALARRLGRQPAEIRALAAQGSR
;
A
#
# COMPACT_ATOMS: atom_id res chain seq x y z
N MET A 1 -13.20 -27.05 -46.71
CA MET A 1 -14.39 -26.19 -46.89
C MET A 1 -14.80 -25.59 -45.55
N ALA A 2 -15.10 -24.30 -45.47
CA ALA A 2 -15.53 -23.67 -44.22
C ALA A 2 -16.93 -24.19 -43.82
N LYS A 3 -17.08 -24.68 -42.58
CA LYS A 3 -18.37 -25.15 -42.04
C LYS A 3 -19.42 -24.02 -42.15
N ARG A 4 -20.54 -24.25 -42.83
CA ARG A 4 -21.63 -23.25 -42.94
C ARG A 4 -22.25 -22.98 -41.56
N TRP A 5 -22.72 -21.77 -41.33
CA TRP A 5 -23.44 -21.41 -40.10
C TRP A 5 -24.83 -22.01 -40.12
N THR A 6 -25.24 -22.60 -39.00
CA THR A 6 -26.58 -23.19 -38.82
C THR A 6 -27.51 -22.21 -38.11
N PRO A 7 -28.84 -22.32 -38.31
CA PRO A 7 -29.81 -21.51 -37.58
C PRO A 7 -29.73 -21.65 -36.04
N ASN A 8 -29.26 -22.80 -35.55
CA ASN A 8 -29.04 -23.02 -34.12
C ASN A 8 -27.85 -22.21 -33.59
N GLU A 9 -26.72 -22.23 -34.30
CA GLU A 9 -25.54 -21.41 -33.95
C GLU A 9 -25.89 -19.91 -33.96
N ASP A 10 -26.74 -19.46 -34.89
CA ASP A 10 -27.23 -18.07 -34.92
C ASP A 10 -28.14 -17.74 -33.73
N ARG A 11 -29.04 -18.67 -33.33
CA ARG A 11 -29.89 -18.49 -32.14
C ARG A 11 -29.06 -18.40 -30.87
N GLU A 12 -28.09 -19.29 -30.70
CA GLU A 12 -27.17 -19.26 -29.55
C GLU A 12 -26.37 -17.96 -29.51
N LEU A 13 -25.84 -17.50 -30.66
CA LEU A 13 -25.11 -16.23 -30.74
C LEU A 13 -26.02 -15.04 -30.38
N ARG A 14 -27.27 -15.02 -30.84
CA ARG A 14 -28.26 -13.98 -30.49
C ARG A 14 -28.66 -14.01 -29.00
N ALA A 15 -28.62 -15.15 -28.33
CA ALA A 15 -28.92 -15.26 -26.91
C ALA A 15 -27.70 -14.88 -26.04
N PHE A 16 -26.54 -15.46 -26.32
CA PHE A 16 -25.35 -15.31 -25.47
C PHE A 16 -24.66 -13.96 -25.63
N TYR A 17 -24.69 -13.36 -26.84
CA TYR A 17 -23.96 -12.13 -27.08
C TYR A 17 -24.56 -10.90 -26.35
N PRO A 18 -25.88 -10.65 -26.35
CA PRO A 18 -26.49 -9.60 -25.54
C PRO A 18 -26.37 -9.87 -24.03
N GLY A 19 -26.42 -11.14 -23.60
CA GLY A 19 -26.27 -11.55 -22.21
C GLY A 19 -24.87 -11.37 -21.61
N GLY A 20 -23.92 -10.76 -22.34
CA GLY A 20 -22.60 -10.43 -21.82
C GLY A 20 -21.59 -11.57 -21.80
N VAL A 21 -21.92 -12.75 -22.35
CA VAL A 21 -21.03 -13.92 -22.37
C VAL A 21 -19.77 -13.60 -23.22
N PRO A 22 -18.53 -13.73 -22.71
CA PRO A 22 -17.32 -13.42 -23.49
C PRO A 22 -17.26 -14.14 -24.84
N ILE A 23 -16.80 -13.47 -25.92
CA ILE A 23 -16.74 -14.03 -27.27
C ILE A 23 -15.98 -15.37 -27.29
N ARG A 24 -14.85 -15.48 -26.58
CA ARG A 24 -14.11 -16.73 -26.37
C ARG A 24 -14.95 -17.92 -25.86
N LYS A 25 -15.92 -17.66 -24.97
CA LYS A 25 -16.81 -18.70 -24.43
C LYS A 25 -17.86 -19.09 -25.46
N ILE A 26 -18.42 -18.11 -26.18
CA ILE A 26 -19.35 -18.36 -27.29
C ILE A 26 -18.67 -19.17 -28.39
N ALA A 27 -17.45 -18.79 -28.78
CA ALA A 27 -16.63 -19.50 -29.76
C ALA A 27 -16.38 -20.96 -29.36
N ARG A 28 -16.04 -21.22 -28.09
CA ARG A 28 -15.89 -22.57 -27.56
C ARG A 28 -17.20 -23.37 -27.58
N SER A 29 -18.32 -22.75 -27.20
CA SER A 29 -19.66 -23.38 -27.22
C SER A 29 -20.05 -23.82 -28.63
N LEU A 30 -19.78 -22.96 -29.63
CA LEU A 30 -20.14 -23.20 -31.03
C LEU A 30 -19.11 -24.05 -31.79
N GLY A 31 -17.95 -24.37 -31.18
CA GLY A 31 -16.84 -25.05 -31.87
C GLY A 31 -16.27 -24.22 -33.03
N ARG A 32 -16.19 -22.89 -32.86
CA ARG A 32 -15.72 -21.93 -33.89
C ARG A 32 -14.55 -21.09 -33.35
N SER A 33 -13.85 -20.39 -34.25
CA SER A 33 -12.85 -19.38 -33.85
C SER A 33 -13.53 -18.09 -33.36
N GLU A 34 -12.82 -17.31 -32.52
CA GLU A 34 -13.30 -16.01 -32.04
C GLU A 34 -13.55 -15.01 -33.18
N ASP A 35 -12.74 -15.09 -34.24
CA ASP A 35 -12.89 -14.27 -35.44
C ASP A 35 -14.16 -14.64 -36.23
N ALA A 36 -14.44 -15.94 -36.40
CA ALA A 36 -15.65 -16.40 -37.07
C ALA A 36 -16.92 -15.97 -36.32
N VAL A 37 -16.91 -16.05 -34.98
CA VAL A 37 -18.02 -15.53 -34.15
C VAL A 37 -18.14 -14.02 -34.27
N SER A 38 -17.01 -13.30 -34.28
CA SER A 38 -16.98 -11.85 -34.42
C SER A 38 -17.51 -11.39 -35.77
N GLU A 39 -17.19 -12.10 -36.84
CA GLU A 39 -17.68 -11.90 -38.20
C GLU A 39 -19.17 -12.20 -38.29
N ARG A 40 -19.62 -13.36 -37.82
CA ARG A 40 -21.03 -13.71 -37.84
C ARG A 40 -21.89 -12.73 -37.06
N ARG A 41 -21.40 -12.26 -35.90
CA ARG A 41 -22.02 -11.19 -35.12
C ARG A 41 -22.20 -9.91 -35.93
N ARG A 42 -21.25 -9.55 -36.82
CA ARG A 42 -21.40 -8.42 -37.77
C ARG A 42 -22.47 -8.73 -38.82
N THR A 43 -22.46 -9.92 -39.40
CA THR A 43 -23.47 -10.37 -40.38
C THR A 43 -24.89 -10.35 -39.80
N LEU A 44 -25.06 -10.78 -38.55
CA LEU A 44 -26.34 -10.75 -37.83
C LEU A 44 -26.72 -9.36 -37.30
N ARG A 45 -25.92 -8.32 -37.59
CA ARG A 45 -26.13 -6.92 -37.17
C ARG A 45 -26.36 -6.76 -35.66
N LEU A 46 -25.71 -7.61 -34.85
CA LEU A 46 -25.75 -7.48 -33.40
C LEU A 46 -24.91 -6.28 -32.96
N ALA A 47 -25.52 -5.38 -32.17
CA ALA A 47 -24.90 -4.15 -31.73
C ALA A 47 -23.58 -4.42 -30.99
N PRO A 48 -22.49 -3.71 -31.29
CA PRO A 48 -21.22 -3.91 -30.60
C PRO A 48 -21.38 -3.62 -29.11
N ARG A 49 -20.74 -4.45 -28.27
CA ARG A 49 -20.68 -4.17 -26.83
C ARG A 49 -20.00 -2.81 -26.59
N PRO A 50 -20.50 -2.01 -25.63
CA PRO A 50 -19.85 -0.77 -25.28
C PRO A 50 -18.41 -1.05 -24.81
N ARG A 51 -17.45 -0.30 -25.36
CA ARG A 51 -16.01 -0.46 -25.04
C ARG A 51 -15.70 -0.26 -23.56
N GLN A 52 -16.59 0.41 -22.82
CA GLN A 52 -16.46 0.61 -21.38
C GLN A 52 -17.79 0.32 -20.69
N ARG A 53 -17.74 -0.36 -19.54
CA ARG A 53 -18.91 -0.57 -18.67
C ARG A 53 -19.44 0.82 -18.24
N PRO A 54 -20.73 1.13 -18.48
CA PRO A 54 -21.32 2.40 -18.04
C PRO A 54 -21.22 2.54 -16.52
N TRP A 55 -21.24 3.78 -16.03
CA TRP A 55 -21.26 4.07 -14.60
C TRP A 55 -22.66 3.87 -14.05
N SER A 56 -22.79 3.09 -12.98
CA SER A 56 -24.04 2.93 -12.24
C SER A 56 -24.18 3.98 -11.15
N ARG A 57 -25.42 4.23 -10.70
CA ARG A 57 -25.70 5.18 -9.61
C ARG A 57 -24.93 4.83 -8.33
N ALA A 58 -24.90 3.55 -7.94
CA ALA A 58 -24.16 3.10 -6.76
C ALA A 58 -22.64 3.39 -6.85
N GLU A 59 -22.05 3.32 -8.05
CA GLU A 59 -20.64 3.64 -8.26
C GLU A 59 -20.38 5.15 -8.17
N ASP A 60 -21.31 5.96 -8.70
CA ASP A 60 -21.25 7.42 -8.55
C ASP A 60 -21.40 7.84 -7.09
N ASP A 61 -22.33 7.24 -6.35
CA ASP A 61 -22.54 7.49 -4.92
C ASP A 61 -21.32 7.11 -4.09
N LEU A 62 -20.70 5.96 -4.40
CA LEU A 62 -19.44 5.58 -3.75
C LEU A 62 -18.31 6.57 -4.06
N ILE A 63 -18.23 7.09 -5.29
CA ILE A 63 -17.24 8.10 -5.66
C ILE A 63 -17.48 9.42 -4.90
N ARG A 64 -18.73 9.85 -4.74
CA ARG A 64 -19.10 11.05 -3.96
C ARG A 64 -18.72 10.88 -2.49
N ALA A 65 -19.13 9.78 -1.86
CA ALA A 65 -18.82 9.48 -0.46
C ALA A 65 -17.31 9.40 -0.23
N ALA A 66 -16.58 8.73 -1.13
CA ALA A 66 -15.13 8.63 -1.04
C ALA A 66 -14.42 9.98 -1.25
N ALA A 67 -14.99 10.89 -2.03
CA ALA A 67 -14.44 12.24 -2.17
C ALA A 67 -14.66 13.07 -0.90
N ALA A 68 -15.84 12.97 -0.27
CA ALA A 68 -16.13 13.62 1.00
C ALA A 68 -15.17 13.13 2.11
N ALA A 69 -14.91 11.82 2.13
CA ALA A 69 -13.95 11.18 3.02
C ALA A 69 -12.47 11.37 2.61
N ARG A 70 -12.19 12.15 1.55
CA ARG A 70 -10.84 12.41 1.00
C ARG A 70 -10.04 11.16 0.63
N LEU A 71 -10.70 10.07 0.28
CA LEU A 71 -10.06 8.81 -0.10
C LEU A 71 -9.42 8.91 -1.50
N PRO A 72 -8.20 8.36 -1.67
CA PRO A 72 -7.52 8.33 -2.95
C PRO A 72 -8.20 7.38 -3.94
N ALA A 73 -8.13 7.71 -5.23
CA ALA A 73 -8.75 6.89 -6.28
C ALA A 73 -8.15 5.48 -6.41
N GLY A 74 -6.92 5.27 -5.92
CA GLY A 74 -6.28 3.95 -5.88
C GLY A 74 -7.03 2.96 -5.00
N GLU A 75 -7.56 3.41 -3.86
CA GLU A 75 -8.35 2.55 -2.96
C GLU A 75 -9.69 2.14 -3.57
N LEU A 76 -10.29 3.05 -4.36
CA LEU A 76 -11.52 2.76 -5.10
C LEU A 76 -11.30 1.83 -6.29
N SER A 77 -10.08 1.74 -6.82
CA SER A 77 -9.78 0.99 -8.05
C SER A 77 -10.15 -0.48 -7.93
N SER A 78 -9.72 -1.13 -6.84
CA SER A 78 -10.02 -2.54 -6.58
C SER A 78 -11.50 -2.76 -6.24
N ARG A 79 -12.14 -1.81 -5.53
CA ARG A 79 -13.55 -1.93 -5.12
C ARG A 79 -14.52 -1.76 -6.29
N LEU A 80 -14.17 -0.91 -7.25
CA LEU A 80 -15.00 -0.63 -8.43
C LEU A 80 -14.62 -1.49 -9.64
N GLY A 81 -13.47 -2.18 -9.60
CA GLY A 81 -12.93 -2.89 -10.76
C GLY A 81 -12.66 -1.95 -11.95
N ARG A 82 -12.30 -0.69 -11.68
CA ARG A 82 -11.96 0.33 -12.68
C ARG A 82 -10.60 0.92 -12.39
N SER A 83 -9.93 1.45 -13.41
CA SER A 83 -8.62 2.07 -13.20
C SER A 83 -8.74 3.35 -12.37
N ALA A 84 -7.68 3.68 -11.62
CA ALA A 84 -7.62 4.92 -10.85
C ALA A 84 -7.83 6.16 -11.73
N GLU A 85 -7.43 6.12 -13.02
CA GLU A 85 -7.68 7.21 -13.98
C GLU A 85 -9.17 7.35 -14.30
N GLN A 86 -9.87 6.25 -14.59
CA GLN A 86 -11.31 6.28 -14.85
C GLN A 86 -12.08 6.87 -13.67
N ILE A 87 -11.69 6.50 -12.45
CA ILE A 87 -12.28 7.02 -11.22
C ILE A 87 -11.97 8.51 -11.04
N ARG A 88 -10.72 8.96 -11.29
CA ARG A 88 -10.35 10.38 -11.23
C ARG A 88 -11.13 11.21 -12.26
N ARG A 89 -11.29 10.71 -13.48
CA ARG A 89 -12.09 11.35 -14.53
C ARG A 89 -13.57 11.42 -14.13
N ARG A 90 -14.16 10.33 -13.64
CA ARG A 90 -15.56 10.31 -13.21
C ARG A 90 -15.80 11.22 -12.00
N ARG A 91 -14.89 11.22 -11.03
CA ARG A 91 -14.91 12.13 -9.88
C ARG A 91 -14.93 13.59 -10.32
N ARG A 92 -14.11 13.98 -11.31
CA ARG A 92 -14.15 15.34 -11.89
C ARG A 92 -15.47 15.66 -12.58
N ALA A 93 -16.08 14.69 -13.26
CA ALA A 93 -17.38 14.90 -13.90
C ALA A 93 -18.53 15.03 -12.88
N LEU A 94 -18.46 14.33 -11.74
CA LEU A 94 -19.51 14.35 -10.71
C LEU A 94 -19.40 15.54 -9.74
N LEU A 95 -18.18 15.95 -9.40
CA LEU A 95 -17.91 16.93 -8.34
C LEU A 95 -17.28 18.22 -8.87
N GLY A 96 -17.07 18.31 -10.18
CA GLY A 96 -16.34 19.39 -10.81
C GLY A 96 -14.81 19.25 -10.71
N PRO A 97 -14.07 20.16 -11.35
CA PRO A 97 -12.63 20.24 -11.20
C PRO A 97 -12.27 20.54 -9.74
N ARG A 98 -11.11 20.05 -9.30
CA ARG A 98 -10.54 20.53 -8.03
C ARG A 98 -10.32 22.03 -8.15
N VAL A 99 -10.70 22.78 -7.12
CA VAL A 99 -10.40 24.22 -7.02
C VAL A 99 -8.91 24.41 -7.28
N SER A 100 -8.59 25.17 -8.32
CA SER A 100 -7.21 25.49 -8.67
C SER A 100 -6.55 26.20 -7.49
N PRO A 101 -5.29 25.90 -7.16
CA PRO A 101 -4.58 26.64 -6.13
C PRO A 101 -4.57 28.15 -6.46
N ARG A 102 -4.71 29.00 -5.43
CA ARG A 102 -4.64 30.46 -5.58
C ARG A 102 -3.33 30.85 -6.29
N PRO A 103 -3.36 31.72 -7.32
CA PRO A 103 -2.15 32.19 -7.99
C PRO A 103 -1.23 32.96 -7.03
N TYR A 104 0.07 32.96 -7.31
CA TYR A 104 1.04 33.77 -6.56
C TYR A 104 0.84 35.24 -6.90
N THR A 105 0.71 36.08 -5.87
CA THR A 105 0.68 37.53 -6.02
C THR A 105 2.09 38.12 -5.95
N HIS A 106 2.24 39.38 -6.33
CA HIS A 106 3.51 40.10 -6.19
C HIS A 106 3.99 40.15 -4.73
N ALA A 107 3.07 40.31 -3.77
CA ALA A 107 3.39 40.26 -2.34
C ALA A 107 3.91 38.87 -1.92
N ASP A 108 3.31 37.79 -2.42
CA ASP A 108 3.81 36.43 -2.17
C ASP A 108 5.26 36.29 -2.69
N ASP A 109 5.56 36.83 -3.86
CA ASP A 109 6.91 36.79 -4.44
C ASP A 109 7.93 37.60 -3.62
N GLN A 110 7.55 38.77 -3.11
CA GLN A 110 8.41 39.58 -2.23
C GLN A 110 8.73 38.85 -0.92
N VAL A 111 7.74 38.19 -0.32
CA VAL A 111 7.95 37.36 0.87
C VAL A 111 8.92 36.23 0.56
N ILE A 112 8.78 35.57 -0.60
CA ILE A 112 9.67 34.48 -1.01
C ILE A 112 11.11 35.00 -1.22
N ARG A 113 11.31 36.12 -1.94
CA ARG A 113 12.65 36.68 -2.17
C ARG A 113 13.34 37.06 -0.87
N SER A 114 12.69 37.89 -0.05
CA SER A 114 13.24 38.34 1.23
C SER A 114 13.51 37.21 2.20
N SER A 115 12.68 36.15 2.18
CA SER A 115 12.90 34.98 3.02
C SER A 115 14.12 34.17 2.58
N TRP A 116 14.39 34.09 1.28
CA TRP A 116 15.59 33.41 0.74
C TRP A 116 16.87 34.20 1.01
N GLU A 117 16.82 35.54 0.89
CA GLU A 117 17.94 36.42 1.24
C GLU A 117 18.32 36.31 2.72
N ARG A 118 17.34 36.05 3.59
CA ARG A 118 17.50 35.89 5.04
C ARG A 118 17.71 34.44 5.48
N ASP A 119 17.88 33.52 4.53
CA ASP A 119 18.06 32.07 4.74
C ASP A 119 17.01 31.44 5.68
N LEU A 120 15.75 31.86 5.54
CA LEU A 120 14.64 31.34 6.35
C LEU A 120 14.24 29.93 5.90
N ASP A 121 13.77 29.13 6.87
CA ASP A 121 13.30 27.77 6.62
C ASP A 121 12.07 27.75 5.70
N VAL A 122 12.15 26.98 4.61
CA VAL A 122 11.08 26.83 3.61
C VAL A 122 9.77 26.38 4.25
N GLU A 123 9.80 25.58 5.31
CA GLU A 123 8.60 25.16 6.05
C GLU A 123 7.92 26.32 6.78
N GLN A 124 8.68 27.33 7.22
CA GLN A 124 8.13 28.55 7.80
C GLN A 124 7.46 29.40 6.73
N ILE A 125 8.14 29.61 5.59
CA ILE A 125 7.59 30.36 4.45
C ILE A 125 6.28 29.72 3.96
N ALA A 126 6.26 28.39 3.86
CA ALA A 126 5.09 27.62 3.46
C ALA A 126 3.89 27.85 4.40
N ARG A 127 4.12 27.88 5.72
CA ARG A 127 3.08 28.18 6.70
C ARG A 127 2.58 29.62 6.59
N THR A 128 3.48 30.59 6.48
CA THR A 128 3.12 32.01 6.35
C THR A 128 2.26 32.27 5.12
N LEU A 129 2.57 31.62 3.99
CA LEU A 129 1.84 31.78 2.74
C LEU A 129 0.66 30.82 2.57
N GLY A 130 0.40 29.93 3.53
CA GLY A 130 -0.66 28.93 3.45
C GLY A 130 -0.50 27.96 2.27
N ARG A 131 0.74 27.63 1.90
CA ARG A 131 1.08 26.80 0.73
C ARG A 131 1.98 25.62 1.11
N SER A 132 2.22 24.71 0.16
CA SER A 132 3.11 23.57 0.41
C SER A 132 4.59 23.96 0.20
N PRO A 133 5.53 23.37 0.96
CA PRO A 133 6.97 23.63 0.80
C PRO A 133 7.47 23.40 -0.63
N GLY A 134 6.96 22.36 -1.29
CA GLY A 134 7.29 22.05 -2.68
C GLY A 134 6.84 23.15 -3.66
N SER A 135 5.66 23.75 -3.43
CA SER A 135 5.18 24.87 -4.27
C SER A 135 6.02 26.13 -4.09
N ILE A 136 6.47 26.41 -2.86
CA ILE A 136 7.36 27.52 -2.55
C ILE A 136 8.72 27.33 -3.24
N ARG A 137 9.34 26.15 -3.16
CA ARG A 137 10.61 25.87 -3.86
C ARG A 137 10.48 26.05 -5.37
N LEU A 138 9.39 25.57 -5.97
CA LEU A 138 9.13 25.74 -7.40
C LEU A 138 8.97 27.21 -7.78
N ARG A 139 8.28 28.00 -6.95
CA ARG A 139 8.14 29.43 -7.16
C ARG A 139 9.47 30.16 -6.99
N ALA A 140 10.23 29.85 -5.95
CA ALA A 140 11.56 30.41 -5.72
C ALA A 140 12.52 30.11 -6.88
N GLN A 141 12.45 28.91 -7.47
CA GLN A 141 13.18 28.58 -8.69
C GLN A 141 12.77 29.47 -9.86
N LYS A 142 11.45 29.68 -10.06
CA LYS A 142 10.95 30.58 -11.11
C LYS A 142 11.34 32.04 -10.89
N LEU A 143 11.52 32.45 -9.64
CA LEU A 143 11.99 33.80 -9.26
C LEU A 143 13.51 33.95 -9.31
N GLY A 144 14.27 32.87 -9.54
CA GLY A 144 15.73 32.87 -9.56
C GLY A 144 16.39 32.86 -8.17
N CYS A 145 15.63 32.74 -7.09
CA CYS A 145 16.16 32.73 -5.72
C CYS A 145 16.65 31.34 -5.28
N TYR A 146 16.24 30.29 -6.00
CA TYR A 146 16.56 28.91 -5.65
C TYR A 146 16.98 28.12 -6.88
N GLU A 147 18.27 27.75 -6.95
CA GLU A 147 18.74 26.77 -7.93
C GLU A 147 18.71 25.38 -7.26
N PRO A 148 17.88 24.43 -7.72
CA PRO A 148 17.91 23.08 -7.20
C PRO A 148 19.24 22.41 -7.57
N VAL A 149 19.78 21.61 -6.65
CA VAL A 149 20.98 20.81 -6.92
C VAL A 149 20.75 19.96 -8.17
N ARG A 150 21.52 20.22 -9.23
CA ARG A 150 21.41 19.48 -10.48
C ARG A 150 21.73 18.01 -10.22
N ARG A 151 20.75 17.14 -10.51
CA ARG A 151 20.96 15.70 -10.36
C ARG A 151 21.98 15.24 -11.40
N ARG A 152 23.09 14.65 -10.94
CA ARG A 152 24.10 14.07 -11.82
C ARG A 152 23.47 12.95 -12.67
N ARG A 153 23.71 12.99 -13.98
CA ARG A 153 23.24 11.93 -14.91
C ARG A 153 23.92 10.61 -14.59
N TRP A 154 23.22 9.50 -14.78
CA TRP A 154 23.79 8.16 -14.66
C TRP A 154 24.70 7.88 -15.86
N ARG A 155 25.91 7.40 -15.59
CA ARG A 155 26.88 6.98 -16.60
C ARG A 155 26.75 5.47 -16.86
N ALA A 156 27.22 5.03 -18.03
CA ALA A 156 27.12 3.62 -18.43
C ALA A 156 27.84 2.66 -17.45
N TYR A 157 29.00 3.07 -16.92
CA TYR A 157 29.72 2.26 -15.92
C TYR A 157 28.96 2.16 -14.60
N GLU A 158 28.21 3.20 -14.20
CA GLU A 158 27.41 3.15 -12.97
C GLU A 158 26.24 2.17 -13.14
N ASP A 159 25.63 2.14 -14.33
CA ASP A 159 24.59 1.15 -14.65
C ASP A 159 25.15 -0.28 -14.71
N ALA A 160 26.40 -0.46 -15.16
CA ALA A 160 27.09 -1.76 -15.13
C ALA A 160 27.34 -2.19 -13.68
N ALA A 161 27.93 -1.33 -12.85
CA ALA A 161 28.14 -1.60 -11.42
C ALA A 161 26.84 -1.94 -10.68
N VAL A 162 25.71 -1.28 -11.02
CA VAL A 162 24.40 -1.65 -10.45
C VAL A 162 23.95 -3.04 -10.91
N ARG A 163 24.17 -3.42 -12.17
CA ARG A 163 23.83 -4.78 -12.66
C ARG A 163 24.70 -5.83 -11.99
N ASP A 164 26.00 -5.64 -12.02
CA ASP A 164 26.99 -6.57 -11.47
C ASP A 164 26.77 -6.75 -9.96
N GLY A 165 26.52 -5.64 -9.25
CA GLY A 165 26.18 -5.70 -7.83
C GLY A 165 24.90 -6.48 -7.53
N TYR A 166 23.87 -6.37 -8.38
CA TYR A 166 22.65 -7.17 -8.22
C TYR A 166 22.86 -8.65 -8.54
N GLU A 167 23.69 -8.96 -9.56
CA GLU A 167 24.07 -10.32 -9.93
C GLU A 167 24.87 -11.01 -8.82
N LEU A 168 25.81 -10.29 -8.22
CA LEU A 168 26.60 -10.71 -7.07
C LEU A 168 25.80 -10.73 -5.75
N GLY A 169 24.54 -10.30 -5.78
CA GLY A 169 23.67 -10.27 -4.62
C GLY A 169 24.06 -9.23 -3.57
N LEU A 170 24.72 -8.14 -3.96
CA LEU A 170 25.03 -7.02 -3.08
C LEU A 170 23.77 -6.23 -2.72
N THR A 171 23.80 -5.57 -1.57
CA THR A 171 22.77 -4.61 -1.16
C THR A 171 22.96 -3.28 -1.87
N CYS A 172 21.89 -2.49 -2.04
CA CYS A 172 22.02 -1.14 -2.58
C CYS A 172 22.98 -0.26 -1.77
N ALA A 173 23.18 -0.55 -0.48
CA ALA A 173 24.17 0.14 0.36
C ALA A 173 25.61 -0.22 -0.04
N GLN A 174 25.89 -1.49 -0.30
CA GLN A 174 27.21 -1.95 -0.77
C GLN A 174 27.51 -1.47 -2.20
N ILE A 175 26.51 -1.50 -3.09
CA ILE A 175 26.65 -0.94 -4.43
C ILE A 175 26.90 0.58 -4.35
N ALA A 176 26.23 1.27 -3.42
CA ALA A 176 26.45 2.69 -3.18
C ALA A 176 27.85 3.00 -2.60
N THR A 177 28.50 2.08 -1.87
CA THR A 177 29.87 2.31 -1.41
C THR A 177 30.88 2.30 -2.56
N GLU A 178 30.64 1.47 -3.59
CA GLU A 178 31.45 1.47 -4.82
C GLU A 178 31.13 2.67 -5.72
N LEU A 179 29.88 3.13 -5.68
CA LEU A 179 29.41 4.34 -6.35
C LEU A 179 29.39 5.51 -5.36
N SER A 180 30.56 5.96 -4.90
CA SER A 180 30.77 6.93 -3.81
C SER A 180 29.96 8.23 -3.88
N GLU A 181 29.45 8.61 -5.05
CA GLU A 181 28.58 9.78 -5.26
C GLU A 181 27.08 9.47 -5.35
N ARG A 182 26.66 8.22 -5.11
CA ARG A 182 25.26 7.77 -5.22
C ARG A 182 24.75 7.26 -3.88
N SER A 183 23.56 7.70 -3.51
CA SER A 183 22.90 7.17 -2.32
C SER A 183 22.32 5.77 -2.57
N PRO A 184 22.15 4.94 -1.53
CA PRO A 184 21.48 3.63 -1.66
C PRO A 184 20.07 3.74 -2.26
N SER A 185 19.36 4.83 -1.96
CA SER A 185 18.04 5.12 -2.53
C SER A 185 18.10 5.46 -4.03
N ALA A 186 19.16 6.15 -4.48
CA ALA A 186 19.39 6.43 -5.89
C ALA A 186 19.70 5.15 -6.67
N VAL A 187 20.53 4.27 -6.10
CA VAL A 187 20.82 2.93 -6.66
C VAL A 187 19.53 2.11 -6.78
N ALA A 188 18.71 2.03 -5.73
CA ALA A 188 17.44 1.30 -5.76
C ALA A 188 16.48 1.85 -6.84
N ALA A 189 16.37 3.18 -6.94
CA ALA A 189 15.54 3.82 -7.96
C ALA A 189 16.08 3.59 -9.38
N ARG A 190 17.40 3.53 -9.55
CA ARG A 190 18.02 3.24 -10.85
C ARG A 190 17.85 1.78 -11.23
N ALA A 191 18.07 0.86 -10.29
CA ALA A 191 17.83 -0.57 -10.47
C ALA A 191 16.39 -0.83 -10.93
N ALA A 192 15.40 -0.13 -10.36
CA ALA A 192 14.01 -0.20 -10.83
C ALA A 192 13.85 0.24 -12.30
N LYS A 193 14.51 1.32 -12.72
CA LYS A 193 14.51 1.77 -14.12
C LYS A 193 15.24 0.82 -15.08
N LEU A 194 16.25 0.11 -14.59
CA LEU A 194 16.99 -0.91 -15.34
C LEU A 194 16.27 -2.27 -15.37
N GLY A 195 15.09 -2.40 -14.74
CA GLY A 195 14.33 -3.65 -14.68
C GLY A 195 14.85 -4.66 -13.64
N LEU A 196 15.75 -4.24 -12.75
CA LEU A 196 16.37 -5.09 -11.74
C LEU A 196 15.53 -5.20 -10.44
N ALA A 197 14.55 -4.30 -10.24
CA ALA A 197 13.73 -4.26 -9.02
C ALA A 197 12.80 -5.48 -8.81
N SER A 198 12.64 -6.34 -9.82
CA SER A 198 11.82 -7.55 -9.77
C SER A 198 12.59 -8.84 -9.48
N HIS A 199 13.92 -8.79 -9.48
CA HIS A 199 14.73 -9.89 -8.96
C HIS A 199 15.07 -9.52 -7.52
N GLY A 200 14.22 -9.93 -6.58
CA GLY A 200 14.61 -9.90 -5.17
C GLY A 200 16.00 -10.52 -5.08
N ARG A 201 16.96 -9.83 -4.44
CA ARG A 201 18.39 -10.18 -4.41
C ARG A 201 18.55 -11.70 -4.46
N VAL A 202 19.29 -12.22 -5.42
CA VAL A 202 19.41 -13.67 -5.62
C VAL A 202 19.97 -14.27 -4.33
N TRP A 203 19.44 -15.42 -3.91
CA TRP A 203 20.01 -16.14 -2.78
C TRP A 203 21.32 -16.76 -3.24
N THR A 204 22.43 -16.26 -2.70
CA THR A 204 23.76 -16.80 -3.01
C THR A 204 24.04 -18.04 -2.17
N ALA A 205 25.04 -18.84 -2.58
CA ALA A 205 25.51 -19.96 -1.78
C ALA A 205 26.01 -19.50 -0.39
N ARG A 206 26.59 -18.30 -0.31
CA ARG A 206 26.98 -17.66 0.95
C ARG A 206 25.77 -17.33 1.82
N ASP A 207 24.71 -16.78 1.23
CA ASP A 207 23.48 -16.48 1.97
C ASP A 207 22.84 -17.76 2.53
N ASP A 208 22.83 -18.84 1.77
CA ASP A 208 22.32 -20.14 2.22
C ASP A 208 23.18 -20.73 3.33
N TRP A 209 24.51 -20.65 3.21
CA TRP A 209 25.44 -21.08 4.24
C TRP A 209 25.25 -20.28 5.54
N THR A 210 25.19 -18.95 5.43
CA THR A 210 24.93 -18.08 6.59
C THR A 210 23.57 -18.39 7.21
N LEU A 211 22.52 -18.60 6.41
CA LEU A 211 21.20 -18.99 6.92
C LEU A 211 21.23 -20.33 7.67
N ARG A 212 21.98 -21.33 7.18
CA ARG A 212 22.18 -22.61 7.88
C ARG A 212 22.88 -22.43 9.22
N VAL A 213 23.93 -21.61 9.27
CA VAL A 213 24.67 -21.30 10.52
C VAL A 213 23.74 -20.60 11.52
N LEU A 214 23.02 -19.57 11.09
CA LEU A 214 22.10 -18.82 11.95
C LEU A 214 20.96 -19.68 12.50
N VAL A 215 20.45 -20.64 11.72
CA VAL A 215 19.45 -21.63 12.18
C VAL A 215 20.03 -22.58 13.22
N ARG A 216 21.25 -23.09 12.99
CA ARG A 216 21.94 -23.98 13.92
C ARG A 216 22.25 -23.30 15.25
N GLU A 217 22.62 -22.02 15.22
CA GLU A 217 22.88 -21.21 16.41
C GLU A 217 21.59 -20.72 17.11
N GLY A 218 20.42 -21.03 16.55
CA GLY A 218 19.13 -20.70 17.16
C GLY A 218 18.83 -19.21 17.23
N LEU A 219 19.44 -18.38 16.37
CA LEU A 219 19.20 -16.93 16.36
C LEU A 219 17.74 -16.61 16.07
N GLU A 220 17.24 -15.52 16.68
CA GLU A 220 15.89 -15.04 16.38
C GLU A 220 15.76 -14.64 14.90
N LEU A 221 14.63 -14.99 14.29
CA LEU A 221 14.34 -14.73 12.88
C LEU A 221 14.50 -13.25 12.51
N GLU A 222 14.05 -12.35 13.37
CA GLU A 222 14.10 -10.90 13.16
C GLU A 222 15.54 -10.39 13.14
N ARG A 223 16.41 -10.95 13.99
CA ARG A 223 17.83 -10.62 14.01
C ARG A 223 18.57 -11.20 12.81
N ALA A 224 18.27 -12.45 12.43
CA ALA A 224 18.80 -13.07 11.23
C ALA A 224 18.41 -12.30 9.96
N ALA A 225 17.16 -11.80 9.89
CA ALA A 225 16.67 -10.99 8.78
C ALA A 225 17.43 -9.66 8.66
N GLN A 226 17.72 -9.00 9.78
CA GLN A 226 18.55 -7.80 9.81
C GLN A 226 19.98 -8.08 9.32
N LEU A 227 20.63 -9.15 9.79
CA LEU A 227 21.99 -9.52 9.41
C LEU A 227 22.11 -9.83 7.91
N LEU A 228 21.11 -10.50 7.33
CA LEU A 228 21.06 -10.79 5.90
C LEU A 228 20.52 -9.62 5.07
N ALA A 229 20.11 -8.51 5.69
CA ALA A 229 19.43 -7.37 5.05
C ALA A 229 18.22 -7.80 4.21
N ARG A 230 17.38 -8.68 4.77
CA ARG A 230 16.17 -9.24 4.16
C ARG A 230 14.95 -9.09 5.06
N THR A 231 13.78 -9.41 4.53
CA THR A 231 12.58 -9.51 5.34
C THR A 231 12.51 -10.87 6.06
N PRO A 232 11.92 -10.94 7.27
CA PRO A 232 11.66 -12.21 7.96
C PRO A 232 10.91 -13.22 7.08
N GLU A 233 9.95 -12.76 6.27
CA GLU A 233 9.17 -13.58 5.34
C GLU A 233 10.04 -14.19 4.24
N ALA A 234 11.01 -13.44 3.70
CA ALA A 234 11.95 -13.95 2.70
C ALA A 234 12.84 -15.05 3.28
N LEU A 235 13.31 -14.88 4.53
CA LEU A 235 14.06 -15.90 5.26
C LEU A 235 13.22 -17.15 5.50
N ARG A 236 11.98 -17.02 5.97
CA ARG A 236 11.07 -18.18 6.15
C ARG A 236 10.83 -18.91 4.83
N ALA A 237 10.67 -18.18 3.73
CA ALA A 237 10.49 -18.79 2.41
C ALA A 237 11.75 -19.54 1.94
N ARG A 238 12.95 -18.99 2.17
CA ARG A 238 14.20 -19.66 1.81
C ARG A 238 14.53 -20.84 2.71
N ALA A 239 14.37 -20.70 4.04
CA ALA A 239 14.59 -21.78 5.00
C ALA A 239 13.75 -23.01 4.67
N ARG A 240 12.47 -22.82 4.31
CA ARG A 240 11.60 -23.90 3.81
C ARG A 240 12.13 -24.57 2.55
N LYS A 241 12.63 -23.79 1.57
CA LYS A 241 13.23 -24.34 0.34
C LYS A 241 14.52 -25.13 0.62
N LEU A 242 15.27 -24.78 1.66
CA LEU A 242 16.50 -25.46 2.08
C LEU A 242 16.25 -26.60 3.08
N GLY A 243 14.99 -26.91 3.43
CA GLY A 243 14.65 -27.94 4.41
C GLY A 243 15.06 -27.63 5.85
N LEU A 244 15.31 -26.36 6.18
CA LEU A 244 15.73 -25.93 7.51
C LEU A 244 14.51 -25.75 8.43
N MET A 245 14.62 -26.20 9.69
CA MET A 245 13.60 -25.90 10.70
C MET A 245 13.44 -24.39 10.85
N THR A 246 12.19 -23.92 10.91
CA THR A 246 11.88 -22.50 10.91
C THR A 246 12.42 -21.82 12.17
N LEU A 247 13.23 -20.78 11.98
CA LEU A 247 13.69 -19.88 13.04
C LEU A 247 12.50 -19.43 13.91
N ARG A 248 12.65 -19.52 15.23
CA ARG A 248 11.65 -19.04 16.19
C ARG A 248 11.51 -17.53 16.01
N SER A 249 10.27 -17.05 15.92
CA SER A 249 9.96 -15.62 15.84
C SER A 249 9.56 -15.15 17.23
N ARG A 250 9.82 -13.89 17.57
CA ARG A 250 9.37 -13.33 18.85
C ARG A 250 7.86 -13.50 19.08
N ARG A 251 7.06 -13.57 18.01
CA ARG A 251 5.61 -13.84 18.06
C ARG A 251 5.24 -15.28 18.42
N SER A 252 6.14 -16.26 18.24
CA SER A 252 5.88 -17.66 18.59
C SER A 252 6.07 -17.98 20.07
N HIS A 253 6.59 -17.04 20.88
CA HIS A 253 6.70 -17.20 22.33
C HIS A 253 5.36 -17.07 23.07
N GLN A 254 4.29 -16.62 22.39
CA GLN A 254 2.93 -16.73 22.91
C GLN A 254 2.31 -18.01 22.34
N ALA A 255 2.23 -19.06 23.17
CA ALA A 255 1.49 -20.26 22.81
C ALA A 255 0.05 -19.86 22.43
N PRO A 256 -0.51 -20.38 21.32
CA PRO A 256 -1.86 -20.01 20.91
C PRO A 256 -2.86 -20.47 21.98
N ARG A 257 -3.44 -19.52 22.71
CA ARG A 257 -4.54 -19.78 23.66
C ARG A 257 -5.67 -20.47 22.89
N ARG A 258 -6.01 -21.71 23.25
CA ARG A 258 -7.08 -22.51 22.60
C ARG A 258 -8.43 -21.82 22.81
N TRP A 259 -9.35 -21.97 21.86
CA TRP A 259 -10.72 -21.46 21.99
C TRP A 259 -11.54 -22.40 22.87
N SER A 260 -12.26 -21.87 23.85
CA SER A 260 -13.20 -22.64 24.67
C SER A 260 -14.59 -22.70 24.02
N PRO A 261 -15.40 -23.73 24.34
CA PRO A 261 -16.79 -23.79 23.88
C PRO A 261 -17.63 -22.58 24.32
N ALA A 262 -17.37 -22.06 25.53
CA ALA A 262 -18.05 -20.85 26.03
C ALA A 262 -17.66 -19.60 25.22
N GLU A 263 -16.40 -19.47 24.78
CA GLU A 263 -15.99 -18.37 23.89
C GLU A 263 -16.70 -18.48 22.52
N ASP A 264 -16.87 -19.69 22.00
CA ASP A 264 -17.60 -19.91 20.73
C ASP A 264 -19.09 -19.56 20.86
N GLU A 265 -19.73 -19.93 21.98
CA GLU A 265 -21.12 -19.58 22.25
C GLU A 265 -21.32 -18.05 22.32
N GLN A 266 -20.41 -17.35 23.00
CA GLN A 266 -20.40 -15.89 23.02
C GLN A 266 -20.22 -15.28 21.62
N LEU A 267 -19.39 -15.89 20.76
CA LEU A 267 -19.23 -15.44 19.37
C LEU A 267 -20.47 -15.71 18.50
N VAL A 268 -21.20 -16.80 18.76
CA VAL A 268 -22.46 -17.11 18.08
C VAL A 268 -23.56 -16.13 18.51
N LEU A 269 -23.73 -15.92 19.82
CA LEU A 269 -24.73 -15.00 20.39
C LEU A 269 -24.51 -13.55 19.93
N HIS A 270 -23.25 -13.17 19.76
CA HIS A 270 -22.86 -11.82 19.41
C HIS A 270 -22.24 -11.69 18.01
N ALA A 271 -22.64 -12.55 17.06
CA ALA A 271 -22.10 -12.56 15.70
C ALA A 271 -22.25 -11.21 14.95
N GLY A 272 -23.29 -10.44 15.29
CA GLY A 272 -23.54 -9.10 14.75
C GLY A 272 -22.75 -7.98 15.43
N LEU A 273 -22.05 -8.25 16.55
CA LEU A 273 -21.24 -7.25 17.24
C LEU A 273 -19.89 -7.03 16.56
N ASN A 274 -19.32 -5.87 16.85
CA ASN A 274 -18.02 -5.48 16.32
C ASN A 274 -16.90 -6.44 16.82
N PRO A 275 -16.06 -7.00 15.93
CA PRO A 275 -14.89 -7.81 16.29
C PRO A 275 -13.95 -7.17 17.31
N ALA A 276 -13.86 -5.84 17.36
CA ALA A 276 -13.06 -5.13 18.37
C ALA A 276 -13.69 -5.18 19.77
N LEU A 277 -15.02 -5.08 19.87
CA LEU A 277 -15.73 -5.22 21.16
C LEU A 277 -15.69 -6.67 21.64
N LEU A 278 -15.83 -7.62 20.74
CA LEU A 278 -15.67 -9.05 21.04
C LEU A 278 -14.23 -9.39 21.45
N ALA A 279 -13.25 -8.68 20.88
CA ALA A 279 -11.84 -8.80 21.26
C ALA A 279 -11.60 -8.30 22.69
N GLU A 280 -12.21 -7.18 23.09
CA GLU A 280 -12.18 -6.70 24.48
C GLU A 280 -12.90 -7.67 25.43
N LEU A 281 -14.12 -8.09 25.09
CA LEU A 281 -14.94 -9.00 25.90
C LEU A 281 -14.26 -10.34 26.17
N LEU A 282 -13.65 -10.93 25.13
CA LEU A 282 -13.02 -12.25 25.22
C LEU A 282 -11.51 -12.17 25.53
N ASN A 283 -10.97 -10.95 25.70
CA ASN A 283 -9.55 -10.69 25.88
C ASN A 283 -8.68 -11.39 24.80
N ARG A 284 -9.05 -11.17 23.53
CA ARG A 284 -8.42 -11.71 22.32
C ARG A 284 -8.04 -10.57 21.37
N SER A 285 -7.23 -10.85 20.34
CA SER A 285 -7.02 -9.86 19.28
C SER A 285 -8.21 -9.79 18.30
N PRO A 286 -8.51 -8.63 17.72
CA PRO A 286 -9.55 -8.49 16.69
C PRO A 286 -9.34 -9.42 15.48
N GLU A 287 -8.08 -9.70 15.13
CA GLU A 287 -7.72 -10.65 14.07
C GLU A 287 -8.08 -12.09 14.45
N ALA A 288 -7.85 -12.50 15.71
CA ALA A 288 -8.17 -13.83 16.20
C ALA A 288 -9.69 -14.06 16.20
N ILE A 289 -10.45 -13.07 16.69
CA ILE A 289 -11.93 -13.09 16.66
C ILE A 289 -12.44 -13.18 15.22
N SER A 290 -11.93 -12.34 14.32
CA SER A 290 -12.32 -12.36 12.90
C SER A 290 -11.98 -13.69 12.23
N GLN A 291 -10.88 -14.33 12.60
CA GLN A 291 -10.52 -15.66 12.11
C GLN A 291 -11.43 -16.76 12.69
N ARG A 292 -11.81 -16.66 13.97
CA ARG A 292 -12.71 -17.64 14.60
C ARG A 292 -14.14 -17.53 14.07
N LEU A 293 -14.69 -16.32 13.94
CA LEU A 293 -16.00 -16.08 13.31
C LEU A 293 -16.07 -16.66 11.89
N ARG A 294 -15.00 -16.52 11.09
CA ARG A 294 -14.90 -17.16 9.77
C ARG A 294 -14.92 -18.69 9.85
N ARG A 295 -14.21 -19.28 10.82
CA ARG A 295 -14.19 -20.74 11.03
C ARG A 295 -15.54 -21.28 11.51
N LEU A 296 -16.30 -20.47 12.26
CA LEU A 296 -17.66 -20.78 12.69
C LEU A 296 -18.72 -20.49 11.60
N GLY A 297 -18.32 -19.98 10.42
CA GLY A 297 -19.24 -19.64 9.32
C GLY A 297 -20.08 -18.39 9.55
N LEU A 298 -19.82 -17.63 10.62
CA LEU A 298 -20.58 -16.45 11.01
C LEU A 298 -20.16 -15.18 10.26
N ARG A 299 -19.13 -15.27 9.40
CA ARG A 299 -18.58 -14.12 8.67
C ARG A 299 -17.85 -14.52 7.38
N ASP A 300 -18.04 -13.78 6.29
CA ASP A 300 -17.36 -14.04 5.01
C ASP A 300 -15.90 -13.53 4.99
N ALA A 301 -15.02 -14.25 4.31
CA ALA A 301 -13.60 -13.92 4.16
C ALA A 301 -13.33 -12.61 3.42
N ARG A 302 -14.32 -12.11 2.66
CA ARG A 302 -14.23 -10.86 1.89
C ARG A 302 -14.69 -9.62 2.65
N GLU A 303 -15.30 -9.79 3.81
CA GLU A 303 -15.69 -8.68 4.65
C GLU A 303 -14.47 -8.07 5.35
N ARG A 304 -14.13 -6.83 4.99
CA ARG A 304 -13.17 -6.05 5.78
C ARG A 304 -13.80 -5.73 7.13
N SER A 305 -13.01 -5.76 8.21
CA SER A 305 -13.42 -5.16 9.48
C SER A 305 -13.84 -3.71 9.24
N PRO A 306 -15.08 -3.33 9.60
CA PRO A 306 -15.51 -1.93 9.51
C PRO A 306 -14.50 -1.03 10.24
N HIS A 307 -14.24 0.15 9.69
CA HIS A 307 -13.46 1.16 10.41
C HIS A 307 -14.29 1.61 11.62
N HIS A 308 -13.86 1.23 12.81
CA HIS A 308 -14.49 1.59 14.08
C HIS A 308 -13.59 2.52 14.88
N HIS A 309 -14.22 3.47 15.58
CA HIS A 309 -13.56 4.30 16.57
C HIS A 309 -13.03 3.39 17.69
N VAL A 310 -11.72 3.40 17.91
CA VAL A 310 -11.11 2.61 18.99
C VAL A 310 -11.33 3.41 20.28
N PRO A 311 -11.89 2.81 21.35
CA PRO A 311 -12.04 3.50 22.63
C PRO A 311 -10.68 4.02 23.12
N ALA A 312 -10.66 5.27 23.58
CA ALA A 312 -9.47 5.83 24.21
C ALA A 312 -9.49 5.45 25.69
N HIS A 313 -8.53 4.64 26.13
CA HIS A 313 -8.33 4.39 27.56
C HIS A 313 -7.38 5.47 28.09
N ASN A 314 -7.81 6.20 29.12
CA ASN A 314 -7.07 7.36 29.65
C ASN A 314 -6.73 8.41 28.57
N GLY A 315 -7.65 8.63 27.61
CA GLY A 315 -7.49 9.67 26.59
C GLY A 315 -6.52 9.33 25.44
N LEU A 316 -6.00 8.11 25.36
CA LEU A 316 -5.23 7.60 24.22
C LEU A 316 -5.80 6.28 23.72
N THR A 317 -5.87 6.10 22.40
CA THR A 317 -6.17 4.80 21.80
C THR A 317 -4.99 3.84 22.01
N PRO A 318 -5.19 2.52 22.01
CA PRO A 318 -4.11 1.53 22.05
C PRO A 318 -3.02 1.75 20.99
N GLY A 319 -3.40 2.23 19.80
CA GLY A 319 -2.45 2.58 18.74
C GLY A 319 -1.64 3.84 19.05
N GLU A 320 -2.23 4.83 19.70
CA GLU A 320 -1.54 6.03 20.18
C GLU A 320 -0.65 5.72 21.39
N LEU A 321 -1.07 4.86 22.31
CA LEU A 321 -0.24 4.37 23.41
C LEU A 321 1.01 3.65 22.90
N ALA A 322 0.85 2.71 21.97
CA ALA A 322 1.98 2.01 21.36
C ALA A 322 2.92 2.96 20.60
N LEU A 323 2.37 4.01 19.96
CA LEU A 323 3.14 5.06 19.33
C LEU A 323 3.92 5.89 20.36
N VAL A 324 3.25 6.31 21.45
CA VAL A 324 3.85 7.08 22.54
C VAL A 324 4.99 6.29 23.19
N GLU A 325 4.77 5.03 23.56
CA GLU A 325 5.81 4.16 24.11
C GLU A 325 7.00 4.01 23.17
N ARG A 326 6.76 3.75 21.89
CA ARG A 326 7.83 3.54 20.91
C ARG A 326 8.67 4.80 20.71
N GLU A 327 8.02 5.96 20.57
CA GLU A 327 8.72 7.22 20.32
C GLU A 327 9.41 7.76 21.58
N LEU A 328 8.88 7.49 22.78
CA LEU A 328 9.52 7.84 24.05
C LEU A 328 10.72 6.93 24.37
N ARG A 329 10.63 5.61 24.11
CA ARG A 329 11.78 4.70 24.28
C ARG A 329 12.94 5.01 23.33
N ALA A 330 12.66 5.59 22.16
CA ALA A 330 13.64 5.78 21.09
C ALA A 330 14.07 7.25 20.87
N GLY A 331 13.61 8.22 21.67
CA GLY A 331 13.61 9.62 21.23
C GLY A 331 13.93 10.69 22.28
N GLY A 332 14.82 11.62 21.89
CA GLY A 332 15.09 12.88 22.58
C GLY A 332 14.02 13.99 22.37
N PRO A 333 14.25 15.22 22.83
CA PRO A 333 13.23 16.28 22.99
C PRO A 333 12.44 16.62 21.72
N ARG A 334 13.10 16.56 20.55
CA ARG A 334 12.48 16.86 19.25
C ARG A 334 11.40 15.87 18.85
N ARG A 335 11.55 14.57 19.20
CA ARG A 335 10.54 13.54 18.90
C ARG A 335 9.33 13.67 19.81
N GLN A 336 9.55 14.06 21.07
CA GLN A 336 8.48 14.35 22.03
C GLN A 336 7.63 15.53 21.57
N LEU A 337 8.25 16.60 21.06
CA LEU A 337 7.55 17.75 20.47
C LEU A 337 6.76 17.38 19.20
N ALA A 338 7.32 16.52 18.34
CA ALA A 338 6.61 16.03 17.15
C ALA A 338 5.42 15.14 17.51
N LEU A 339 5.57 14.30 18.53
CA LEU A 339 4.51 13.44 19.07
C LEU A 339 3.39 14.27 19.72
N ALA A 340 3.76 15.29 20.51
CA ALA A 340 2.85 16.29 21.09
C ALA A 340 1.99 16.99 20.05
N ARG A 341 2.63 17.52 19.00
CA ARG A 341 1.92 18.15 17.88
C ARG A 341 1.00 17.19 17.14
N ARG A 342 1.42 15.92 17.00
CA ARG A 342 0.65 14.89 16.28
C ARG A 342 -0.60 14.46 17.04
N LEU A 343 -0.53 14.41 18.37
CA LEU A 343 -1.66 14.03 19.23
C LEU A 343 -2.48 15.23 19.70
N GLY A 344 -2.07 16.47 19.35
CA GLY A 344 -2.74 17.69 19.78
C GLY A 344 -2.68 17.91 21.30
N ARG A 345 -1.65 17.39 21.97
CA ARG A 345 -1.48 17.42 23.43
C ARG A 345 -0.19 18.08 23.85
N GLN A 346 -0.10 18.51 25.12
CA GLN A 346 1.15 19.08 25.64
C GLN A 346 2.20 17.99 25.87
N PRO A 347 3.51 18.27 25.68
CA PRO A 347 4.57 17.30 25.95
C PRO A 347 4.61 16.77 27.40
N ALA A 348 4.11 17.56 28.36
CA ALA A 348 3.97 17.14 29.76
C ALA A 348 2.86 16.09 29.94
N GLU A 349 1.71 16.27 29.29
CA GLU A 349 0.57 15.35 29.33
C GLU A 349 0.94 13.98 28.74
N ILE A 350 1.71 13.97 27.64
CA ILE A 350 2.16 12.71 27.01
C ILE A 350 3.09 11.91 27.93
N ARG A 351 3.94 12.60 28.72
CA ARG A 351 4.82 11.94 29.69
C ARG A 351 4.03 11.38 30.87
N ALA A 352 3.02 12.11 31.36
CA ALA A 352 2.14 11.64 32.42
C ALA A 352 1.33 10.41 31.99
N LEU A 353 0.78 10.42 30.77
CA LEU A 353 0.01 9.30 30.20
C LEU A 353 0.87 8.06 29.95
N ALA A 354 2.12 8.25 29.52
CA ALA A 354 3.07 7.14 29.36
C ALA A 354 3.48 6.51 30.70
N ALA A 355 3.58 7.30 31.77
CA ALA A 355 3.90 6.81 33.11
C ALA A 355 2.74 6.02 33.75
N GLN A 356 1.50 6.33 33.40
CA GLN A 356 0.30 5.65 33.90
C GLN A 356 0.03 4.30 33.19
N GLY A 357 0.46 4.14 31.93
CA GLY A 357 0.28 2.90 31.16
C GLY A 357 1.30 1.78 31.43
N SER A 358 2.32 2.03 32.28
CA SER A 358 3.34 1.04 32.68
C SER A 358 3.11 0.43 34.07
N ARG A 359 1.91 0.58 34.65
CA ARG A 359 1.51 -0.10 35.90
C ARG A 359 0.57 -1.26 35.64
#